data_AF-A0A523QQU4-F1
#
_entry.id   AF-A0A523QQU4-F1
#
_cell.length_a   1.000
_cell.length_b   1.000
_cell.length_c   1.000
_cell.angle_alpha   90.00
_cell.angle_beta   90.00
_cell.angle_gamma   90.00
#
_symmetry.space_group_name_H-M   'P 1'
#
loop_
_entity.id
_entity.type
_entity.pdbx_description
1 polymer ?
#
loop_
_entity_poly.entity_id
_entity_poly.type
_entity_poly.pdbx_seq_one_letter_code
_entity_poly.pdbx_strand_id
1 'polypeptide(L)' 'PTGLRYCINSAALRFIPKKDLEKEGYSEYKNLFE' A
#
# COMPACT_ATOMS: atom_id res chain seq x y z
N PRO A 1 -2.81 -4.58 -18.48
CA PRO A 1 -2.33 -5.91 -18.02
C PRO A 1 -3.45 -6.89 -17.61
N THR A 2 -4.56 -6.45 -16.99
CA THR A 2 -5.77 -7.29 -16.79
C THR A 2 -7.08 -6.62 -17.22
N GLY A 3 -7.06 -5.31 -17.53
CA GLY A 3 -8.26 -4.56 -17.93
C GLY A 3 -9.20 -4.19 -16.76
N LEU A 4 -8.83 -4.53 -15.52
CA LEU A 4 -9.64 -4.27 -14.34
C LEU A 4 -9.35 -2.88 -13.76
N ARG A 5 -10.42 -2.15 -13.41
CA ARG A 5 -10.37 -0.87 -12.68
C ARG A 5 -10.87 -1.07 -11.26
N TYR A 6 -9.97 -0.92 -10.29
CA TYR A 6 -10.33 -0.89 -8.87
C TYR A 6 -10.70 0.55 -8.48
N CYS A 7 -12.00 0.80 -8.29
CA CYS A 7 -12.49 2.10 -7.86
C CYS A 7 -12.56 2.12 -6.32
N ILE A 8 -11.61 2.81 -5.68
CA ILE A 8 -11.51 2.89 -4.22
C ILE A 8 -11.69 4.36 -3.82
N ASN A 9 -12.46 4.61 -2.76
CA ASN A 9 -12.61 5.94 -2.20
C ASN A 9 -11.30 6.36 -1.52
N SER A 10 -10.72 7.51 -1.92
CA SER A 10 -9.49 8.03 -1.31
C SER A 10 -9.65 8.35 0.18
N ALA A 11 -10.85 8.75 0.61
CA ALA A 11 -11.14 9.01 2.03
C ALA A 11 -11.09 7.75 2.90
N ALA A 12 -11.16 6.56 2.30
CA ALA A 12 -11.02 5.28 3.00
C ALA A 12 -9.57 4.79 3.07
N LEU A 13 -8.61 5.51 2.48
CA LEU A 13 -7.21 5.10 2.38
C LEU A 13 -6.30 6.03 3.18
N ARG A 14 -5.29 5.45 3.84
CA ARG A 14 -4.15 6.18 4.43
C ARG A 14 -2.88 5.79 3.69
N PHE A 15 -2.15 6.78 3.20
CA PHE A 15 -0.86 6.55 2.56
C PHE A 15 0.23 6.32 3.63
N ILE A 16 1.02 5.26 3.44
CA ILE A 16 2.21 4.97 4.25
C ILE A 16 3.41 4.86 3.29
N PRO A 17 4.42 5.74 3.40
CA PRO A 17 5.63 5.64 2.60
C PRO A 17 6.38 4.31 2.86
N LYS A 18 7.01 3.72 1.82
CA LYS A 18 7.78 2.45 1.94
C LYS A 18 8.78 2.46 3.10
N LYS A 19 9.45 3.60 3.31
CA LYS A 19 10.43 3.80 4.40
C LYS A 19 9.82 3.73 5.81
N ASP A 20 8.53 4.02 5.93
CA ASP A 20 7.82 4.09 7.21
C ASP A 20 7.04 2.79 7.51
N LEU A 21 6.98 1.84 6.55
CA LEU A 21 6.29 0.57 6.73
C LEU A 21 6.80 -0.21 7.95
N GLU A 22 8.12 -0.29 8.14
CA GLU A 22 8.69 -1.01 9.29
C GLU A 22 8.35 -0.34 10.63
N LYS A 23 8.40 0.99 10.66
CA LYS A 23 8.10 1.79 11.85
C LYS A 23 6.63 1.65 12.27
N GLU A 24 5.73 1.56 11.30
CA GLU A 24 4.28 1.43 11.51
C GLU A 24 3.85 -0.04 11.75
N GLY A 25 4.80 -1.00 11.73
CA GLY A 25 4.54 -2.42 11.99
C GLY A 25 4.14 -3.25 10.76
N TYR A 26 4.26 -2.70 9.55
CA TYR A 26 3.88 -3.33 8.28
C TYR A 26 5.08 -3.95 7.53
N SER A 27 6.12 -4.39 8.25
CA SER A 27 7.35 -4.96 7.65
C SER A 27 7.08 -6.15 6.73
N GLU A 28 6.04 -6.95 7.01
CA GLU A 28 5.66 -8.11 6.19
C GLU A 28 5.28 -7.76 4.75
N TYR A 29 4.77 -6.55 4.51
CA TYR A 29 4.36 -6.08 3.19
C TYR A 29 5.51 -5.46 2.39
N LYS A 30 6.69 -5.27 3.00
CA LYS A 30 7.83 -4.61 2.35
C LYS A 30 8.28 -5.32 1.07
N ASN A 31 8.17 -6.65 1.04
CA ASN A 31 8.52 -7.50 -0.09
C ASN A 31 7.62 -7.27 -1.33
N LEU A 32 6.42 -6.72 -1.16
CA LEU A 32 5.51 -6.41 -2.29
C LEU A 32 5.96 -5.17 -3.09
N PHE A 33 6.94 -4.43 -2.59
CA PHE A 33 7.39 -3.16 -3.16
C PHE A 33 8.90 -3.14 -3.48
N GLU A 34 9.56 -4.30 -3.56
CA GLU A 34 10.94 -4.43 -4.07
C GLU A 34 11.03 -4.25 -5.60
#